data_AF-A0A3A0DH84-F1
#
_entry.id   AF-A0A3A0DH84-F1
#
_cell.length_a   1.000
_cell.length_b   1.000
_cell.length_c   1.000
_cell.angle_alpha   90.00
_cell.angle_beta   90.00
_cell.angle_gamma   90.00
#
_symmetry.space_group_name_H-M   'P 1'
#
loop_
_entity.id
_entity.type
_entity.pdbx_description
1 polymer ?
#
loop_
_entity_poly.entity_id
_entity_poly.type
_entity_poly.pdbx_seq_one_letter_code
_entity_poly.pdbx_strand_id
1 'polypeptide(L)'
;MSLLSSAVLAQAPHIQDQKVKIDSLLQSLLEVQTKQKVMSRQADSLARAIGALKQRQTSPFEARNLEAALARSQRIADSLQLVQAREQNLDRLVRQKAELLLKNLNDEMSRLAELGKQAKKSGDTAERERVTREIKTYRQWQSFCQQILAEPPPAIIIYEVRAEPNDDEAALKRKADFLRDQADRLAREVKRLDQRLQDVREEEVMRRRVNEFASEIALLEPLNEGVRSSNSQSTASFGPAQTDNLSVTEGVTRSAEVFSAASTGGAIVAFNLPAKISDLSSQDLRKWQERLRLLLEQRQAQVDSLKRRAEAFEQLGRTRSH
;
A
#
# COMPACT_ATOMS: atom_id res chain seq x y z
N MET A 1 -27.23 6.68 16.38
CA MET A 1 -27.38 5.28 15.90
C MET A 1 -26.24 4.41 16.45
N SER A 2 -26.12 4.20 17.78
CA SER A 2 -24.84 3.77 18.39
C SER A 2 -24.90 2.76 19.56
N LEU A 3 -26.00 2.04 19.80
CA LEU A 3 -26.09 1.21 21.02
C LEU A 3 -26.31 -0.30 20.80
N LEU A 4 -26.33 -0.79 19.56
CA LEU A 4 -26.48 -2.22 19.27
C LEU A 4 -25.17 -2.95 18.91
N SER A 5 -24.04 -2.24 18.89
CA SER A 5 -22.74 -2.82 18.50
C SER A 5 -21.91 -3.36 19.67
N SER A 6 -22.27 -3.09 20.92
CA SER A 6 -21.42 -3.34 22.10
C SER A 6 -21.51 -4.76 22.66
N ALA A 7 -22.65 -5.45 22.57
CA ALA A 7 -22.83 -6.77 23.17
C ALA A 7 -22.14 -7.91 22.38
N VAL A 8 -21.88 -7.69 21.08
CA VAL A 8 -21.35 -8.69 20.15
C VAL A 8 -19.81 -8.78 20.18
N LEU A 9 -19.14 -7.74 20.69
CA LEU A 9 -17.68 -7.60 20.72
C LEU A 9 -17.01 -8.17 21.98
N ALA A 10 -17.79 -8.71 22.93
CA ALA A 10 -17.26 -9.18 24.22
C ALA A 10 -16.40 -10.46 24.11
N GLN A 11 -16.48 -11.23 23.02
CA GLN A 11 -15.78 -12.53 22.90
C GLN A 11 -14.46 -12.48 22.12
N ALA A 12 -14.15 -11.37 21.43
CA ALA A 12 -12.88 -11.19 20.73
C ALA A 12 -12.28 -9.80 21.04
N PRO A 13 -11.82 -9.56 22.28
CA PRO A 13 -11.27 -8.25 22.69
C PRO A 13 -10.09 -7.81 21.81
N HIS A 14 -9.34 -8.76 21.27
CA HIS A 14 -8.22 -8.51 20.36
C HIS A 14 -8.64 -7.86 19.02
N ILE A 15 -9.81 -8.20 18.47
CA ILE A 15 -10.36 -7.57 17.25
C ILE A 15 -10.73 -6.12 17.55
N GLN A 16 -11.37 -5.87 18.69
CA GLN A 16 -11.78 -4.53 19.10
C GLN A 16 -10.56 -3.63 19.34
N ASP A 17 -9.53 -4.14 20.01
CA ASP A 17 -8.27 -3.41 20.22
C ASP A 17 -7.58 -3.06 18.90
N GLN A 18 -7.60 -3.96 17.92
CA GLN A 18 -7.03 -3.71 16.60
C GLN A 18 -7.80 -2.67 15.82
N LYS A 19 -9.13 -2.70 15.89
CA LYS A 19 -10.00 -1.68 15.30
C LYS A 19 -9.69 -0.30 15.87
N VAL A 20 -9.67 -0.15 17.20
CA VAL A 20 -9.38 1.14 17.85
C VAL A 20 -8.00 1.66 17.45
N LYS A 21 -7.01 0.76 17.29
CA LYS A 21 -5.68 1.12 16.79
C LYS A 21 -5.69 1.57 15.32
N ILE A 22 -6.48 0.94 14.46
CA ILE A 22 -6.62 1.38 13.06
C ILE A 22 -7.30 2.75 13.00
N ASP A 23 -8.38 2.94 13.75
CA ASP A 23 -9.11 4.22 13.79
C ASP A 23 -8.22 5.37 14.28
N SER A 24 -7.40 5.15 15.32
CA SER A 24 -6.48 6.17 15.83
C SER A 24 -5.33 6.49 14.86
N LEU A 25 -4.85 5.48 14.12
CA LEU A 25 -3.86 5.68 13.06
C LEU A 25 -4.45 6.44 11.87
N LEU A 26 -5.69 6.13 11.47
CA LEU A 26 -6.40 6.86 10.41
C LEU A 26 -6.66 8.32 10.79
N GLN A 27 -7.03 8.58 12.04
CA GLN A 27 -7.16 9.95 12.55
C GLN A 27 -5.82 10.69 12.51
N SER A 28 -4.74 10.04 12.95
CA SER A 28 -3.39 10.60 12.88
C SER A 28 -2.95 10.87 11.43
N LEU A 29 -3.31 10.00 10.48
CA LEU A 29 -3.02 10.17 9.06
C LEU A 29 -3.75 11.40 8.50
N LEU A 30 -5.03 11.57 8.83
CA LEU A 30 -5.82 12.73 8.45
C LEU A 30 -5.22 14.04 9.01
N GLU A 31 -4.76 14.04 10.26
CA GLU A 31 -4.07 15.18 10.86
C GLU A 31 -2.75 15.53 10.14
N VAL A 32 -2.00 14.52 9.68
CA VAL A 32 -0.77 14.73 8.93
C VAL A 32 -1.06 15.26 7.52
N GLN A 33 -2.08 14.72 6.84
CA GLN A 33 -2.52 15.19 5.51
C GLN A 33 -3.06 16.63 5.56
N THR A 34 -3.79 16.99 6.60
CA THR A 34 -4.25 18.37 6.79
C THR A 34 -3.09 19.32 7.03
N LYS A 35 -2.11 18.94 7.87
CA LYS A 35 -0.85 19.70 8.04
C LYS A 35 -0.09 19.86 6.73
N GLN A 36 0.07 18.79 5.96
CA GLN A 36 0.73 18.82 4.65
C GLN A 36 0.05 19.81 3.70
N LYS A 37 -1.29 19.76 3.59
CA LYS A 37 -2.06 20.69 2.75
C LYS A 37 -1.86 22.15 3.17
N VAL A 38 -1.85 22.43 4.48
CA VAL A 38 -1.61 23.79 5.00
C VAL A 38 -0.19 24.25 4.66
N MET A 39 0.82 23.41 4.87
CA MET A 39 2.22 23.75 4.58
C MET A 39 2.48 23.92 3.08
N SER A 40 1.84 23.12 2.22
CA SER A 40 1.90 23.29 0.77
C SER A 40 1.36 24.65 0.34
N ARG A 41 0.20 25.07 0.88
CA ARG A 41 -0.37 26.40 0.60
C ARG A 41 0.54 27.53 1.08
N GLN A 42 1.24 27.35 2.20
CA GLN A 42 2.23 28.31 2.71
C GLN A 42 3.48 28.36 1.83
N ALA A 43 3.93 27.22 1.30
CA ALA A 43 5.02 27.19 0.32
C ALA A 43 4.65 27.93 -0.96
N ASP A 44 3.44 27.71 -1.49
CA ASP A 44 2.95 28.36 -2.71
C ASP A 44 2.78 29.88 -2.54
N SER A 45 2.37 30.34 -1.35
CA SER A 45 2.27 31.78 -1.06
C SER A 45 3.65 32.42 -0.93
N LEU A 46 4.61 31.76 -0.27
CA LEU A 46 6.00 32.23 -0.18
C LEU A 46 6.69 32.24 -1.54
N ALA A 47 6.49 31.22 -2.38
CA ALA A 47 7.05 31.18 -3.73
C ALA A 47 6.60 32.40 -4.57
N ARG A 48 5.32 32.77 -4.47
CA ARG A 48 4.78 33.99 -5.11
C ARG A 48 5.39 35.27 -4.54
N ALA A 49 5.53 35.36 -3.21
CA ALA A 49 6.14 36.51 -2.55
C ALA A 49 7.63 36.67 -2.93
N ILE A 50 8.39 35.57 -2.97
CA ILE A 50 9.78 35.53 -3.43
C ILE A 50 9.87 35.98 -4.89
N GLY A 51 8.97 35.52 -5.77
CA GLY A 51 8.89 35.96 -7.16
C GLY A 51 8.71 37.47 -7.28
N ALA A 52 7.77 38.05 -6.52
CA ALA A 52 7.53 39.49 -6.50
C ALA A 52 8.70 40.29 -5.93
N LEU A 53 9.37 39.80 -4.88
CA LEU A 53 10.55 40.42 -4.27
C LEU A 53 11.76 40.39 -5.22
N LYS A 54 11.98 39.30 -5.94
CA LYS A 54 13.05 39.18 -6.96
C LYS A 54 12.87 40.19 -8.09
N GLN A 55 11.63 40.46 -8.51
CA GLN A 55 11.34 41.46 -9.57
C GLN A 55 11.55 42.90 -9.11
N ARG A 56 11.43 43.18 -7.81
CA ARG A 56 11.49 44.54 -7.24
C ARG A 56 12.85 44.92 -6.68
N GLN A 57 13.79 43.96 -6.62
CA GLN A 57 15.03 44.04 -5.85
C GLN A 57 15.91 45.24 -6.26
N THR A 58 15.62 46.40 -5.66
CA THR A 58 16.27 47.68 -5.96
C THR A 58 16.83 48.31 -4.68
N SER A 59 16.34 47.90 -3.50
CA SER A 59 16.78 48.38 -2.20
C SER A 59 17.45 47.29 -1.34
N PRO A 60 18.50 47.63 -0.53
CA PRO A 60 19.10 46.71 0.43
C PRO A 60 18.11 46.12 1.45
N PHE A 61 17.04 46.85 1.76
CA PHE A 61 15.98 46.37 2.66
C PHE A 61 15.18 45.22 2.02
N GLU A 62 14.91 45.32 0.71
CA GLU A 62 14.22 44.27 -0.05
C GLU A 62 15.09 43.02 -0.21
N ALA A 63 16.42 43.19 -0.32
CA ALA A 63 17.37 42.08 -0.32
C ALA A 63 17.32 41.28 1.00
N ARG A 64 17.29 41.95 2.16
CA ARG A 64 17.13 41.27 3.46
C ARG A 64 15.79 40.55 3.58
N ASN A 65 14.71 41.14 3.08
CA ASN A 65 13.39 40.50 3.07
C ASN A 65 13.36 39.27 2.16
N LEU A 66 14.05 39.31 1.02
CA LEU A 66 14.21 38.16 0.14
C LEU A 66 14.97 37.03 0.83
N GLU A 67 16.10 37.32 1.50
CA GLU A 67 16.86 36.33 2.26
C GLU A 67 16.01 35.69 3.37
N ALA A 68 15.26 36.50 4.13
CA ALA A 68 14.35 36.00 5.15
C ALA A 68 13.23 35.11 4.57
N ALA A 69 12.68 35.49 3.41
CA ALA A 69 11.67 34.70 2.70
C ALA A 69 12.24 33.38 2.16
N LEU A 70 13.45 33.39 1.61
CA LEU A 70 14.17 32.18 1.15
C LEU A 70 14.47 31.24 2.32
N ALA A 71 14.99 31.77 3.44
CA ALA A 71 15.25 30.99 4.65
C ALA A 71 13.96 30.36 5.20
N ARG A 72 12.84 31.09 5.17
CA ARG A 72 11.53 30.56 5.56
C ARG A 72 11.03 29.49 4.58
N SER A 73 11.23 29.67 3.28
CA SER A 73 10.87 28.68 2.25
C SER A 73 11.65 27.38 2.45
N GLN A 74 12.95 27.47 2.75
CA GLN A 74 13.78 26.29 3.02
C GLN A 74 13.26 25.53 4.25
N ARG A 75 12.97 26.23 5.35
CA ARG A 75 12.40 25.60 6.56
C ARG A 75 11.06 24.91 6.29
N ILE A 76 10.20 25.50 5.46
CA ILE A 76 8.93 24.87 5.07
C ILE A 76 9.16 23.65 4.19
N ALA A 77 10.13 23.70 3.27
CA ALA A 77 10.51 22.54 2.46
C ALA A 77 11.03 21.37 3.32
N ASP A 78 11.93 21.64 4.25
CA ASP A 78 12.46 20.63 5.18
C ASP A 78 11.34 20.04 6.04
N SER A 79 10.43 20.89 6.52
CA SER A 79 9.28 20.44 7.31
C SER A 79 8.28 19.62 6.49
N LEU A 80 8.05 19.98 5.22
CA LEU A 80 7.21 19.21 4.30
C LEU A 80 7.79 17.81 4.05
N GLN A 81 9.11 17.67 3.92
CA GLN A 81 9.76 16.36 3.80
C GLN A 81 9.53 15.49 5.04
N LEU A 82 9.65 16.08 6.25
CA LEU A 82 9.37 15.36 7.51
C LEU A 82 7.90 14.93 7.62
N VAL A 83 6.97 15.80 7.21
CA VAL A 83 5.53 15.50 7.20
C VAL A 83 5.20 14.40 6.20
N GLN A 84 5.79 14.42 5.00
CA GLN A 84 5.65 13.37 3.98
C GLN A 84 6.20 12.03 4.47
N ALA A 85 7.40 12.01 5.08
CA ALA A 85 7.97 10.79 5.65
C ALA A 85 7.09 10.21 6.77
N ARG A 86 6.49 11.08 7.60
CA ARG A 86 5.55 10.68 8.64
C ARG A 86 4.24 10.12 8.05
N GLU A 87 3.71 10.74 7.00
CA GLU A 87 2.53 10.26 6.28
C GLU A 87 2.75 8.85 5.74
N GLN A 88 3.87 8.63 5.02
CA GLN A 88 4.23 7.31 4.48
C GLN A 88 4.38 6.24 5.57
N ASN A 89 4.95 6.60 6.72
CA ASN A 89 5.07 5.67 7.84
C ASN A 89 3.69 5.33 8.44
N LEU A 90 2.83 6.32 8.65
CA LEU A 90 1.47 6.09 9.15
C LEU A 90 0.64 5.24 8.18
N ASP A 91 0.70 5.52 6.88
CA ASP A 91 0.03 4.72 5.85
C ASP A 91 0.49 3.24 5.89
N ARG A 92 1.81 3.02 5.99
CA ARG A 92 2.37 1.68 6.14
C ARG A 92 1.87 0.97 7.41
N LEU A 93 1.81 1.67 8.53
CA LEU A 93 1.31 1.12 9.79
C LEU A 93 -0.19 0.79 9.72
N VAL A 94 -1.00 1.66 9.12
CA VAL A 94 -2.44 1.44 8.88
C VAL A 94 -2.62 0.16 8.06
N ARG A 95 -1.90 0.04 6.94
CA ARG A 95 -1.97 -1.16 6.08
C ARG A 95 -1.55 -2.43 6.80
N GLN A 96 -0.44 -2.40 7.55
CA GLN A 96 0.01 -3.55 8.32
C GLN A 96 -1.02 -3.98 9.37
N LYS A 97 -1.67 -3.02 10.04
CA LYS A 97 -2.73 -3.32 11.01
C LYS A 97 -4.00 -3.81 10.33
N ALA A 98 -4.36 -3.29 9.17
CA ALA A 98 -5.49 -3.76 8.37
C ALA A 98 -5.27 -5.20 7.85
N GLU A 99 -4.06 -5.54 7.39
CA GLU A 99 -3.68 -6.91 7.02
C GLU A 99 -3.82 -7.88 8.21
N LEU A 100 -3.30 -7.50 9.38
CA LEU A 100 -3.41 -8.31 10.59
C LEU A 100 -4.86 -8.48 11.07
N LEU A 101 -5.64 -7.41 11.05
CA LEU A 101 -7.06 -7.46 11.41
C LEU A 101 -7.84 -8.34 10.43
N LEU A 102 -7.57 -8.22 9.12
CA LEU A 102 -8.20 -9.06 8.10
C LEU A 102 -7.95 -10.55 8.37
N LYS A 103 -6.71 -10.92 8.71
CA LYS A 103 -6.37 -12.30 9.07
C LYS A 103 -7.16 -12.77 10.29
N ASN A 104 -7.17 -12.00 11.37
CA ASN A 104 -7.89 -12.35 12.59
C ASN A 104 -9.42 -12.46 12.38
N LEU A 105 -9.98 -11.56 11.56
CA LEU A 105 -11.40 -11.64 11.17
C LEU A 105 -11.68 -12.93 10.39
N ASN A 106 -10.77 -13.34 9.50
CA ASN A 106 -10.93 -14.57 8.72
C ASN A 106 -10.89 -15.83 9.60
N ASP A 107 -10.00 -15.87 10.59
CA ASP A 107 -9.89 -16.95 11.56
C ASP A 107 -11.16 -17.04 12.44
N GLU A 108 -11.63 -15.91 12.97
CA GLU A 108 -12.84 -15.88 13.79
C GLU A 108 -14.11 -16.17 12.97
N MET A 109 -14.22 -15.69 11.72
CA MET A 109 -15.34 -16.07 10.85
C MET A 109 -15.35 -17.57 10.55
N SER A 110 -14.18 -18.20 10.39
CA SER A 110 -14.07 -19.65 10.21
C SER A 110 -14.53 -20.41 11.46
N ARG A 111 -14.12 -19.94 12.64
CA ARG A 111 -14.57 -20.48 13.93
C ARG A 111 -16.09 -20.35 14.11
N LEU A 112 -16.64 -19.18 13.80
CA LEU A 112 -18.08 -18.91 13.87
C LEU A 112 -18.87 -19.76 12.88
N ALA A 113 -18.35 -20.00 11.67
CA ALA A 113 -18.99 -20.89 10.71
C ALA A 113 -19.10 -22.33 11.26
N GLU A 114 -18.06 -22.85 11.91
CA GLU A 114 -18.12 -24.19 12.56
C GLU A 114 -19.06 -24.21 13.77
N LEU A 115 -19.06 -23.16 14.59
CA LEU A 115 -20.02 -22.99 15.69
C LEU A 115 -21.47 -22.96 15.19
N GLY A 116 -21.72 -22.25 14.10
CA GLY A 116 -23.02 -22.22 13.43
C GLY A 116 -23.46 -23.58 12.91
N LYS A 117 -22.54 -24.39 12.36
CA LYS A 117 -22.81 -25.78 11.97
C LYS A 117 -23.15 -26.66 13.17
N GLN A 118 -22.48 -26.47 14.31
CA GLN A 118 -22.76 -27.21 15.54
C GLN A 118 -24.12 -26.82 16.14
N ALA A 119 -24.41 -25.52 16.25
CA ALA A 119 -25.71 -25.01 16.67
C ALA A 119 -26.84 -25.51 15.75
N LYS A 120 -26.53 -25.73 14.47
CA LYS A 120 -27.43 -26.39 13.52
C LYS A 120 -27.71 -27.85 13.84
N LYS A 121 -26.73 -28.61 14.29
CA LYS A 121 -26.91 -30.01 14.68
C LYS A 121 -27.66 -30.14 16.02
N SER A 122 -27.47 -29.21 16.94
CA SER A 122 -28.13 -29.21 18.26
C SER A 122 -29.53 -28.61 18.26
N GLY A 123 -29.92 -27.88 17.20
CA GLY A 123 -31.21 -27.19 17.12
C GLY A 123 -31.28 -25.90 17.94
N ASP A 124 -30.15 -25.34 18.34
CA ASP A 124 -30.09 -24.10 19.12
C ASP A 124 -30.28 -22.87 18.21
N THR A 125 -31.51 -22.36 18.17
CA THR A 125 -31.90 -21.21 17.36
C THR A 125 -31.26 -19.90 17.84
N ALA A 126 -31.10 -19.73 19.16
CA ALA A 126 -30.54 -18.51 19.73
C ALA A 126 -29.05 -18.37 19.40
N GLU A 127 -28.29 -19.46 19.51
CA GLU A 127 -26.87 -19.48 19.16
C GLU A 127 -26.68 -19.30 17.64
N ARG A 128 -27.56 -19.86 16.80
CA ARG A 128 -27.55 -19.62 15.34
C ARG A 128 -27.78 -18.15 14.97
N GLU A 129 -28.79 -17.50 15.56
CA GLU A 129 -29.06 -16.08 15.32
C GLU A 129 -27.90 -15.20 15.79
N ARG A 130 -27.26 -15.58 16.89
CA ARG A 130 -26.08 -14.91 17.41
C ARG A 130 -24.89 -15.03 16.46
N VAL A 131 -24.53 -16.24 16.03
CA VAL A 131 -23.46 -16.51 15.06
C VAL A 131 -23.69 -15.74 13.75
N THR A 132 -24.93 -15.70 13.26
CA THR A 132 -25.28 -14.99 12.01
C THR A 132 -25.06 -13.48 12.13
N ARG A 133 -25.43 -12.88 13.27
CA ARG A 133 -25.17 -11.46 13.57
C ARG A 133 -23.67 -11.16 13.67
N GLU A 134 -22.91 -12.04 14.30
CA GLU A 134 -21.45 -11.92 14.43
C GLU A 134 -20.77 -11.98 13.05
N ILE A 135 -21.09 -12.96 12.21
CA ILE A 135 -20.57 -13.08 10.84
C ILE A 135 -20.90 -11.84 10.00
N LYS A 136 -22.13 -11.31 10.09
CA LYS A 136 -22.51 -10.09 9.37
C LYS A 136 -21.65 -8.89 9.78
N THR A 137 -21.38 -8.77 11.08
CA THR A 137 -20.52 -7.71 11.63
C THR A 137 -19.09 -7.85 11.11
N TYR A 138 -18.52 -9.06 11.16
CA TYR A 138 -17.15 -9.29 10.70
C TYR A 138 -16.97 -9.08 9.19
N ARG A 139 -17.99 -9.40 8.37
CA ARG A 139 -17.98 -9.08 6.94
C ARG A 139 -17.91 -7.58 6.64
N GLN A 140 -18.56 -6.74 7.47
CA GLN A 140 -18.45 -5.28 7.32
C GLN A 140 -17.01 -4.81 7.58
N TRP A 141 -16.36 -5.36 8.60
CA TRP A 141 -14.95 -5.08 8.90
C TRP A 141 -13.99 -5.63 7.85
N GLN A 142 -14.27 -6.80 7.29
CA GLN A 142 -13.51 -7.36 6.18
C GLN A 142 -13.54 -6.41 4.98
N SER A 143 -14.73 -5.91 4.61
CA SER A 143 -14.89 -4.92 3.53
C SER A 143 -14.14 -3.62 3.82
N PHE A 144 -14.20 -3.11 5.05
CA PHE A 144 -13.45 -1.93 5.45
C PHE A 144 -11.93 -2.13 5.34
N CYS A 145 -11.39 -3.24 5.83
CA CYS A 145 -9.97 -3.55 5.68
C CYS A 145 -9.57 -3.72 4.21
N GLN A 146 -10.42 -4.35 3.39
CA GLN A 146 -10.19 -4.48 1.95
C GLN A 146 -10.17 -3.11 1.24
N GLN A 147 -11.00 -2.15 1.66
CA GLN A 147 -10.96 -0.78 1.13
C GLN A 147 -9.65 -0.06 1.46
N ILE A 148 -9.16 -0.18 2.70
CA ILE A 148 -7.85 0.37 3.11
C ILE A 148 -6.72 -0.23 2.26
N LEU A 149 -6.81 -1.53 1.98
CA LEU A 149 -5.81 -2.25 1.18
C LEU A 149 -6.00 -2.10 -0.33
N ALA A 150 -7.08 -1.46 -0.79
CA ALA A 150 -7.40 -1.31 -2.20
C ALA A 150 -6.46 -0.34 -2.91
N GLU A 151 -5.89 0.65 -2.22
CA GLU A 151 -4.88 1.52 -2.82
C GLU A 151 -3.58 0.73 -3.04
N PRO A 152 -2.95 0.81 -4.22
CA PRO A 152 -1.74 0.06 -4.51
C PRO A 152 -0.60 0.49 -3.56
N PRO A 153 0.29 -0.43 -3.17
CA PRO A 153 1.55 -0.07 -2.55
C PRO A 153 2.30 0.91 -3.45
N PRO A 154 3.10 1.84 -2.89
CA PRO A 154 3.92 2.74 -3.69
C PRO A 154 4.76 1.95 -4.69
N ALA A 155 4.77 2.40 -5.94
CA ALA A 155 5.47 1.74 -7.03
C ALA A 155 6.95 1.52 -6.66
N ILE A 156 7.45 0.30 -6.90
CA ILE A 156 8.87 0.02 -6.73
C ILE A 156 9.59 0.65 -7.93
N ILE A 157 10.25 1.78 -7.69
CA ILE A 157 11.08 2.42 -8.70
C ILE A 157 12.43 1.70 -8.72
N ILE A 158 12.68 0.97 -9.82
CA ILE A 158 13.94 0.27 -10.04
C ILE A 158 14.82 1.14 -10.93
N TYR A 159 15.98 1.54 -10.42
CA TYR A 159 16.98 2.27 -11.20
C TYR A 159 17.97 1.30 -11.84
N GLU A 160 18.34 1.54 -13.10
CA GLU A 160 19.42 0.79 -13.73
C GLU A 160 20.76 1.44 -13.39
N VAL A 161 21.65 0.66 -12.80
CA VAL A 161 23.02 1.09 -12.50
C VAL A 161 23.96 0.24 -13.31
N ARG A 162 24.75 0.89 -14.16
CA ARG A 162 25.80 0.26 -14.98
C ARG A 162 27.16 0.74 -14.53
N ALA A 163 28.13 -0.16 -14.57
CA ALA A 163 29.54 0.21 -14.48
C ALA A 163 29.93 0.97 -15.74
N GLU A 164 30.52 2.14 -15.56
CA GLU A 164 31.10 2.95 -16.61
C GLU A 164 32.61 2.67 -16.70
N PRO A 165 33.23 2.80 -17.89
CA PRO A 165 34.65 2.52 -18.08
C PRO A 165 35.59 3.37 -17.19
N ASN A 166 35.11 4.52 -16.73
CA ASN A 166 35.87 5.48 -15.92
C ASN A 166 35.55 5.42 -14.43
N ASP A 167 34.74 4.45 -13.98
CA ASP A 167 34.45 4.28 -12.56
C ASP A 167 35.71 3.85 -11.81
N ASP A 168 36.05 4.58 -10.75
CA ASP A 168 37.06 4.17 -9.80
C ASP A 168 36.52 3.09 -8.83
N GLU A 169 37.41 2.48 -8.06
CA GLU A 169 37.05 1.43 -7.10
C GLU A 169 35.95 1.91 -6.12
N ALA A 170 36.03 3.16 -5.67
CA ALA A 170 35.06 3.76 -4.77
C ALA A 170 33.68 3.92 -5.44
N ALA A 171 33.62 4.36 -6.70
CA ALA A 171 32.38 4.44 -7.46
C ALA A 171 31.76 3.05 -7.69
N LEU A 172 32.56 2.03 -8.02
CA LEU A 172 32.07 0.66 -8.19
C LEU A 172 31.50 0.09 -6.88
N LYS A 173 32.15 0.32 -5.73
CA LYS A 173 31.63 -0.08 -4.41
C LYS A 173 30.31 0.62 -4.08
N ARG A 174 30.22 1.95 -4.28
CA ARG A 174 28.97 2.72 -4.07
C ARG A 174 27.83 2.22 -4.96
N LYS A 175 28.11 1.92 -6.23
CA LYS A 175 27.13 1.35 -7.17
C LYS A 175 26.67 -0.05 -6.72
N ALA A 176 27.59 -0.88 -6.20
CA ALA A 176 27.26 -2.20 -5.66
C ALA A 176 26.40 -2.12 -4.39
N ASP A 177 26.71 -1.21 -3.47
CA ASP A 177 25.92 -0.99 -2.25
C ASP A 177 24.50 -0.49 -2.58
N PHE A 178 24.39 0.44 -3.52
CA PHE A 178 23.08 0.90 -3.99
C PHE A 178 22.24 -0.23 -4.62
N LEU A 179 22.86 -1.08 -5.45
CA LEU A 179 22.18 -2.24 -6.02
C LEU A 179 21.82 -3.29 -4.96
N ARG A 180 22.62 -3.43 -3.91
CA ARG A 180 22.33 -4.29 -2.75
C ARG A 180 21.11 -3.78 -1.99
N ASP A 181 21.02 -2.48 -1.73
CA ASP A 181 19.85 -1.87 -1.10
C ASP A 181 18.57 -2.09 -1.93
N GLN A 182 18.68 -2.03 -3.26
CA GLN A 182 17.56 -2.37 -4.15
C GLN A 182 17.19 -3.84 -4.07
N ALA A 183 18.18 -4.75 -4.08
CA ALA A 183 17.94 -6.19 -3.94
C ALA A 183 17.27 -6.52 -2.60
N ASP A 184 17.69 -5.89 -1.50
CA ASP A 184 17.09 -6.06 -0.17
C ASP A 184 15.65 -5.54 -0.11
N ARG A 185 15.32 -4.47 -0.86
CA ARG A 185 13.93 -4.00 -1.01
C ARG A 185 13.10 -5.00 -1.80
N LEU A 186 13.60 -5.48 -2.94
CA LEU A 186 12.92 -6.50 -3.75
C LEU A 186 12.67 -7.79 -2.95
N ALA A 187 13.64 -8.22 -2.14
CA ALA A 187 13.53 -9.42 -1.30
C ALA A 187 12.38 -9.31 -0.29
N ARG A 188 12.24 -8.14 0.35
CA ARG A 188 11.13 -7.87 1.29
C ARG A 188 9.78 -7.91 0.59
N GLU A 189 9.70 -7.38 -0.63
CA GLU A 189 8.45 -7.37 -1.41
C GLU A 189 8.09 -8.76 -1.92
N VAL A 190 9.06 -9.57 -2.37
CA VAL A 190 8.82 -10.99 -2.69
C VAL A 190 8.27 -11.72 -1.46
N LYS A 191 8.86 -11.53 -0.28
CA LYS A 191 8.36 -12.13 0.96
C LYS A 191 6.94 -11.67 1.30
N ARG A 192 6.62 -10.40 1.06
CA ARG A 192 5.28 -9.84 1.28
C ARG A 192 4.26 -10.45 0.33
N LEU A 193 4.60 -10.60 -0.95
CA LEU A 193 3.73 -11.27 -1.93
C LEU A 193 3.54 -12.75 -1.62
N ASP A 194 4.58 -13.44 -1.17
CA ASP A 194 4.50 -14.85 -0.75
C ASP A 194 3.48 -15.02 0.38
N GLN A 195 3.54 -14.15 1.39
CA GLN A 195 2.55 -14.12 2.47
C GLN A 195 1.14 -13.82 1.94
N ARG A 196 1.00 -12.81 1.09
CA ARG A 196 -0.31 -12.44 0.53
C ARG A 196 -0.93 -13.56 -0.31
N LEU A 197 -0.11 -14.29 -1.08
CA LEU A 197 -0.58 -15.43 -1.87
C LEU A 197 -1.12 -16.55 -0.97
N GLN A 198 -0.48 -16.76 0.17
CA GLN A 198 -0.97 -17.70 1.17
C GLN A 198 -2.30 -17.21 1.77
N ASP A 199 -2.37 -15.94 2.17
CA ASP A 199 -3.58 -15.34 2.75
C ASP A 199 -4.77 -15.42 1.78
N VAL A 200 -4.56 -15.19 0.47
CA VAL A 200 -5.61 -15.30 -0.56
C VAL A 200 -6.11 -16.74 -0.70
N ARG A 201 -5.23 -17.74 -0.63
CA ARG A 201 -5.65 -19.15 -0.67
C ARG A 201 -6.49 -19.50 0.56
N GLU A 202 -6.09 -19.03 1.74
CA GLU A 202 -6.84 -19.22 2.98
C GLU A 202 -8.21 -18.53 2.90
N GLU A 203 -8.26 -17.31 2.34
CA GLU A 203 -9.50 -16.57 2.09
C GLU A 203 -10.43 -17.29 1.09
N GLU A 204 -9.91 -17.83 -0.01
CA GLU A 204 -10.71 -18.61 -0.98
C GLU A 204 -11.34 -19.85 -0.33
N VAL A 205 -10.57 -20.58 0.48
CA VAL A 205 -11.05 -21.76 1.21
C VAL A 205 -12.12 -21.36 2.22
N MET A 206 -11.89 -20.29 2.98
CA MET A 206 -12.86 -19.79 3.95
C MET A 206 -14.14 -19.29 3.27
N ARG A 207 -14.02 -18.56 2.16
CA ARG A 207 -15.18 -18.08 1.37
C ARG A 207 -16.04 -19.23 0.87
N ARG A 208 -15.43 -20.35 0.45
CA ARG A 208 -16.17 -21.57 0.09
C ARG A 208 -16.93 -22.14 1.30
N ARG A 209 -16.27 -22.32 2.44
CA ARG A 209 -16.91 -22.82 3.68
C ARG A 209 -18.06 -21.93 4.16
N VAL A 210 -17.87 -20.62 4.09
CA VAL A 210 -18.87 -19.62 4.48
C VAL A 210 -20.04 -19.60 3.49
N ASN A 211 -19.79 -19.73 2.18
CA ASN A 211 -20.83 -19.83 1.17
C ASN A 211 -21.61 -21.15 1.27
N GLU A 212 -20.95 -22.27 1.54
CA GLU A 212 -21.59 -23.55 1.85
C GLU A 212 -22.54 -23.39 3.03
N PHE A 213 -22.06 -22.83 4.15
CA PHE A 213 -22.89 -22.54 5.31
C PHE A 213 -24.07 -21.59 5.00
N ALA A 214 -23.84 -20.52 4.24
CA ALA A 214 -24.90 -19.57 3.85
C ALA A 214 -25.94 -20.21 2.91
N SER A 215 -25.51 -21.04 1.95
CA SER A 215 -26.41 -21.78 1.05
C SER A 215 -27.24 -22.81 1.79
N GLU A 216 -26.67 -23.45 2.80
CA GLU A 216 -27.34 -24.39 3.68
C GLU A 216 -28.34 -23.72 4.65
N ILE A 217 -28.15 -22.44 4.97
CA ILE A 217 -29.13 -21.64 5.71
C ILE A 217 -30.27 -21.21 4.78
N ALA A 218 -29.97 -20.80 3.55
CA ALA A 218 -30.98 -20.42 2.55
C ALA A 218 -31.92 -21.60 2.20
N LEU A 219 -31.44 -22.84 2.29
CA LEU A 219 -32.25 -24.06 2.14
C LEU A 219 -33.16 -24.38 3.35
N LEU A 220 -32.94 -23.70 4.48
CA LEU A 220 -33.68 -23.89 5.74
C LEU A 220 -34.55 -22.68 6.11
N GLU A 221 -34.44 -21.57 5.39
CA GLU A 221 -35.52 -20.60 5.32
C GLU A 221 -36.65 -21.28 4.53
N PRO A 222 -37.77 -21.69 5.16
CA PRO A 222 -38.94 -22.02 4.37
C PRO A 222 -39.24 -20.79 3.55
N LEU A 223 -39.42 -20.97 2.24
CA LEU A 223 -39.92 -19.91 1.39
C LEU A 223 -41.07 -19.24 2.14
N ASN A 224 -40.92 -17.95 2.44
CA ASN A 224 -42.07 -17.07 2.52
C ASN A 224 -42.62 -16.92 1.08
N GLU A 225 -43.03 -18.04 0.48
CA GLU A 225 -43.91 -18.16 -0.69
C GLU A 225 -45.31 -17.87 -0.17
N GLY A 226 -45.56 -16.60 0.10
CA GLY A 226 -46.79 -16.19 0.72
C GLY A 226 -46.80 -14.69 0.86
N VAL A 227 -47.35 -14.03 -0.16
CA VAL A 227 -47.68 -12.60 -0.19
C VAL A 227 -46.51 -11.70 -0.58
N ARG A 228 -46.20 -11.67 -1.89
CA ARG A 228 -46.26 -10.45 -2.72
C ARG A 228 -45.96 -10.75 -4.20
N SER A 229 -46.93 -11.38 -4.86
CA SER A 229 -47.18 -11.08 -6.28
C SER A 229 -47.79 -9.69 -6.37
N SER A 230 -47.04 -8.74 -6.93
CA SER A 230 -47.50 -7.71 -7.89
C SER A 230 -46.46 -6.58 -7.93
N ASN A 231 -45.50 -6.67 -8.84
CA ASN A 231 -45.47 -5.84 -10.04
C ASN A 231 -44.06 -5.78 -10.64
N SER A 232 -44.05 -6.07 -11.94
CA SER A 232 -43.09 -5.55 -12.92
C SER A 232 -41.71 -6.21 -12.98
N GLN A 233 -41.70 -7.41 -13.54
CA GLN A 233 -41.05 -7.70 -14.83
C GLN A 233 -40.07 -6.61 -15.32
N SER A 234 -38.77 -6.88 -15.20
CA SER A 234 -37.77 -6.41 -16.17
C SER A 234 -36.61 -7.40 -16.22
N THR A 235 -36.53 -8.00 -17.39
CA THR A 235 -35.58 -8.98 -17.91
C THR A 235 -34.12 -8.55 -17.78
N ALA A 236 -33.27 -9.55 -17.55
CA ALA A 236 -31.82 -9.47 -17.53
C ALA A 236 -31.22 -8.91 -18.85
N SER A 237 -30.11 -8.17 -18.72
CA SER A 237 -29.00 -8.18 -19.67
C SER A 237 -27.75 -7.55 -19.01
N PHE A 238 -26.81 -8.39 -18.57
CA PHE A 238 -25.46 -7.94 -18.25
C PHE A 238 -24.63 -8.00 -19.54
N GLY A 239 -24.55 -6.88 -20.25
CA GLY A 239 -23.58 -6.65 -21.31
C GLY A 239 -22.22 -6.22 -20.73
N PRO A 240 -21.09 -6.52 -21.40
CA PRO A 240 -19.78 -6.07 -20.97
C PRO A 240 -19.66 -4.55 -21.17
N ALA A 241 -19.27 -3.83 -20.13
CA ALA A 241 -18.99 -2.40 -20.24
C ALA A 241 -17.75 -2.19 -21.11
N GLN A 242 -17.97 -1.57 -22.27
CA GLN A 242 -16.95 -1.03 -23.15
C GLN A 242 -16.10 0.00 -22.39
N THR A 243 -14.80 -0.09 -22.63
CA THR A 243 -13.79 0.90 -22.29
C THR A 243 -13.98 2.14 -23.16
N ASP A 244 -14.46 3.23 -22.57
CA ASP A 244 -14.33 4.55 -23.17
C ASP A 244 -13.05 5.22 -22.67
N ASN A 245 -12.13 5.37 -23.63
CA ASN A 245 -10.98 6.24 -23.54
C ASN A 245 -11.46 7.70 -23.45
N LEU A 246 -11.09 8.40 -22.38
CA LEU A 246 -10.92 9.85 -22.44
C LEU A 246 -9.63 10.26 -21.74
N SER A 247 -8.67 10.60 -22.59
CA SER A 247 -7.48 11.37 -22.26
C SER A 247 -7.87 12.76 -21.74
N VAL A 248 -7.45 13.08 -20.52
CA VAL A 248 -7.14 14.46 -20.13
C VAL A 248 -5.76 14.44 -19.46
N THR A 249 -4.76 14.71 -20.29
CA THR A 249 -3.48 15.27 -19.88
C THR A 249 -3.72 16.65 -19.25
N GLU A 250 -3.20 16.89 -18.05
CA GLU A 250 -2.33 18.03 -17.72
C GLU A 250 -2.21 18.25 -16.21
N GLY A 251 -0.95 18.41 -15.76
CA GLY A 251 -0.62 19.20 -14.57
C GLY A 251 -0.37 18.42 -13.29
N VAL A 252 0.90 18.09 -13.02
CA VAL A 252 1.68 18.44 -11.81
C VAL A 252 2.87 17.46 -11.71
N THR A 253 3.93 17.76 -12.47
CA THR A 253 5.27 17.22 -12.24
C THR A 253 6.15 18.35 -11.75
N ARG A 254 6.16 18.61 -10.45
CA ARG A 254 7.22 19.36 -9.76
C ARG A 254 7.35 18.85 -8.34
N SER A 255 8.25 17.88 -8.16
CA SER A 255 9.03 17.61 -6.93
C SER A 255 9.84 16.32 -7.12
N ALA A 256 10.82 16.36 -8.02
CA ALA A 256 11.83 15.31 -8.16
C ALA A 256 13.15 15.89 -8.69
N GLU A 257 13.57 17.03 -8.15
CA GLU A 257 14.88 17.63 -8.43
C GLU A 257 15.65 17.84 -7.13
N VAL A 258 15.97 16.74 -6.43
CA VAL A 258 17.09 16.69 -5.49
C VAL A 258 17.64 15.26 -5.52
N PHE A 259 18.33 14.88 -6.60
CA PHE A 259 19.38 13.84 -6.64
C PHE A 259 19.83 13.66 -8.11
N SER A 260 20.55 14.65 -8.64
CA SER A 260 21.14 14.61 -9.99
C SER A 260 22.64 14.85 -9.93
N ALA A 261 23.37 13.87 -9.41
CA ALA A 261 24.84 13.85 -9.50
C ALA A 261 25.44 12.43 -9.59
N ALA A 262 24.63 11.37 -9.66
CA ALA A 262 25.17 10.00 -9.73
C ALA A 262 24.39 9.02 -10.63
N SER A 263 23.40 9.48 -11.40
CA SER A 263 22.59 8.60 -12.26
C SER A 263 22.45 9.14 -13.67
N THR A 264 23.42 8.85 -14.52
CA THR A 264 23.30 8.93 -15.99
C THR A 264 22.46 7.79 -16.58
N GLY A 265 21.51 7.25 -15.82
CA GLY A 265 20.62 6.16 -16.22
C GLY A 265 19.18 6.57 -15.96
N GLY A 266 18.43 6.85 -17.03
CA GLY A 266 17.00 7.09 -16.94
C GLY A 266 16.28 5.91 -16.28
N ALA A 267 15.26 6.20 -15.46
CA ALA A 267 14.40 5.18 -14.89
C ALA A 267 13.65 4.45 -16.02
N ILE A 268 14.03 3.20 -16.34
CA ILE A 268 13.44 2.45 -17.47
C ILE A 268 12.15 1.74 -17.06
N VAL A 269 11.96 1.40 -15.78
CA VAL A 269 10.76 0.65 -15.36
C VAL A 269 10.16 1.20 -14.08
N ALA A 270 9.09 1.99 -14.24
CA ALA A 270 8.10 2.17 -13.19
C ALA A 270 7.28 0.88 -13.11
N PHE A 271 7.59 0.02 -12.14
CA PHE A 271 6.76 -1.14 -11.85
C PHE A 271 5.53 -0.67 -11.08
N ASN A 272 4.49 -0.31 -11.82
CA ASN A 272 3.16 -0.12 -11.25
C ASN A 272 2.64 -1.50 -10.86
N LEU A 273 2.69 -1.80 -9.56
CA LEU A 273 1.85 -2.85 -9.01
C LEU A 273 0.40 -2.57 -9.46
N PRO A 274 -0.37 -3.57 -9.92
CA PRO A 274 -1.73 -3.33 -10.35
C PRO A 274 -2.50 -2.61 -9.25
N ALA A 275 -3.26 -1.59 -9.64
CA ALA A 275 -3.94 -0.66 -8.72
C ALA A 275 -4.87 -1.36 -7.71
N LYS A 276 -5.18 -2.65 -7.90
CA LYS A 276 -5.94 -3.48 -6.99
C LYS A 276 -5.31 -4.86 -6.89
N ILE A 277 -4.46 -5.08 -5.87
CA ILE A 277 -3.98 -6.42 -5.53
C ILE A 277 -5.15 -7.33 -5.14
N SER A 278 -6.21 -6.74 -4.59
CA SER A 278 -7.45 -7.38 -4.17
C SER A 278 -8.21 -8.09 -5.29
N ASP A 279 -8.05 -7.62 -6.54
CA ASP A 279 -8.75 -8.16 -7.72
C ASP A 279 -7.84 -9.08 -8.56
N LEU A 280 -6.57 -9.24 -8.18
CA LEU A 280 -5.63 -10.10 -8.90
C LEU A 280 -5.93 -11.57 -8.59
N SER A 281 -6.05 -12.36 -9.65
CA SER A 281 -6.17 -13.80 -9.51
C SER A 281 -4.92 -14.38 -8.83
N SER A 282 -5.07 -15.51 -8.14
CA SER A 282 -3.93 -16.24 -7.58
C SER A 282 -2.89 -16.63 -8.64
N GLN A 283 -3.27 -16.67 -9.92
CA GLN A 283 -2.38 -16.87 -11.06
C GLN A 283 -1.56 -15.62 -11.39
N ASP A 284 -2.17 -14.43 -11.34
CA ASP A 284 -1.47 -13.16 -11.61
C ASP A 284 -0.48 -12.82 -10.51
N LEU A 285 -0.82 -13.11 -9.25
CA LEU A 285 0.10 -12.97 -8.13
C LEU A 285 1.34 -13.88 -8.26
N ARG A 286 1.18 -15.11 -8.78
CA ARG A 286 2.32 -16.01 -9.05
C ARG A 286 3.21 -15.50 -10.17
N LYS A 287 2.62 -15.04 -11.28
CA LYS A 287 3.39 -14.42 -12.38
C LYS A 287 4.18 -13.21 -11.88
N TRP A 288 3.59 -12.43 -10.99
CA TRP A 288 4.26 -11.29 -10.34
C TRP A 288 5.41 -11.73 -9.42
N GLN A 289 5.18 -12.73 -8.59
CA GLN A 289 6.19 -13.33 -7.72
C GLN A 289 7.40 -13.86 -8.53
N GLU A 290 7.15 -14.61 -9.59
CA GLU A 290 8.21 -15.12 -10.50
C GLU A 290 9.01 -13.97 -11.13
N ARG A 291 8.33 -12.92 -11.58
CA ARG A 291 8.99 -11.76 -12.19
C ARG A 291 9.85 -10.98 -11.20
N LEU A 292 9.39 -10.80 -9.96
CA LEU A 292 10.19 -10.14 -8.92
C LEU A 292 11.38 -11.00 -8.48
N ARG A 293 11.24 -12.33 -8.42
CA ARG A 293 12.36 -13.24 -8.15
C ARG A 293 13.43 -13.14 -9.24
N LEU A 294 13.03 -13.15 -10.50
CA LEU A 294 13.95 -13.00 -11.62
C LEU A 294 14.70 -11.66 -11.58
N LEU A 295 14.01 -10.57 -11.21
CA LEU A 295 14.66 -9.27 -11.01
C LEU A 295 15.63 -9.26 -9.83
N LEU A 296 15.27 -9.91 -8.72
CA LEU A 296 16.14 -10.04 -7.56
C LEU A 296 17.43 -10.80 -7.91
N GLU A 297 17.31 -11.92 -8.64
CA GLU A 297 18.45 -12.69 -9.14
C GLU A 297 19.34 -11.85 -10.06
N GLN A 298 18.75 -11.11 -11.00
CA GLN A 298 19.49 -10.21 -11.88
C GLN A 298 20.26 -9.13 -11.10
N ARG A 299 19.64 -8.54 -10.06
CA ARG A 299 20.29 -7.50 -9.24
C ARG A 299 21.40 -8.08 -8.37
N GLN A 300 21.21 -9.26 -7.79
CA GLN A 300 22.27 -9.96 -7.05
C GLN A 300 23.46 -10.29 -7.95
N ALA A 301 23.21 -10.80 -9.16
CA ALA A 301 24.27 -11.06 -10.13
C ALA A 301 25.04 -9.79 -10.54
N GLN A 302 24.36 -8.64 -10.64
CA GLN A 302 25.01 -7.35 -10.90
C GLN A 302 25.86 -6.87 -9.72
N VAL A 303 25.36 -7.00 -8.49
CA VAL A 303 26.13 -6.70 -7.27
C VAL A 303 27.41 -7.53 -7.23
N ASP A 304 27.31 -8.83 -7.47
CA ASP A 304 28.45 -9.75 -7.44
C ASP A 304 29.46 -9.42 -8.56
N SER A 305 28.98 -9.07 -9.75
CA SER A 305 29.83 -8.62 -10.86
C SER A 305 30.61 -7.34 -10.52
N LEU A 306 29.96 -6.34 -9.92
CA LEU A 306 30.61 -5.09 -9.52
C LEU A 306 31.63 -5.31 -8.39
N LYS A 307 31.32 -6.17 -7.42
CA LYS A 307 32.26 -6.54 -6.35
C LYS A 307 33.52 -7.20 -6.90
N ARG A 308 33.38 -8.18 -7.80
CA ARG A 308 34.52 -8.83 -8.45
C ARG A 308 35.40 -7.84 -9.22
N ARG A 309 34.78 -6.85 -9.90
CA ARG A 309 35.53 -5.80 -10.59
C ARG A 309 36.29 -4.90 -9.61
N ALA A 310 35.67 -4.49 -8.50
CA ALA A 310 36.33 -3.70 -7.47
C ALA A 310 37.50 -4.46 -6.82
N GLU A 311 37.33 -5.75 -6.51
CA GLU A 311 38.39 -6.61 -5.98
C GLU A 311 39.57 -6.77 -6.98
N ALA A 312 39.28 -6.86 -8.28
CA ALA A 312 40.31 -6.90 -9.31
C ALA A 312 41.14 -5.60 -9.38
N PHE A 313 40.50 -4.44 -9.19
CA PHE A 313 41.20 -3.16 -9.07
C PHE A 313 42.10 -3.12 -7.82
N GLU A 314 41.63 -3.63 -6.69
CA GLU A 314 42.41 -3.69 -5.46
C GLU A 314 43.67 -4.59 -5.63
N GLN A 315 43.53 -5.72 -6.32
CA GLN A 315 44.66 -6.61 -6.64
C GLN A 315 45.65 -5.97 -7.63
N LEU A 316 45.16 -5.24 -8.64
CA LEU A 316 46.01 -4.49 -9.58
C LEU A 316 46.72 -3.31 -8.91
N GLY A 317 46.09 -2.67 -7.92
CA GLY A 317 46.71 -1.62 -7.12
C GLY A 317 47.83 -2.14 -6.22
N ARG A 318 47.61 -3.28 -5.56
CA ARG A 318 48.62 -3.94 -4.70
C ARG A 318 49.82 -4.48 -5.47
N THR A 319 49.62 -4.94 -6.70
CA THR A 319 50.71 -5.45 -7.57
C THR A 319 51.56 -4.34 -8.19
N ARG A 320 51.06 -3.09 -8.25
CA ARG A 320 51.83 -1.92 -8.71
C ARG A 320 52.58 -1.19 -7.60
N SER A 321 52.33 -1.51 -6.32
CA SER A 321 53.01 -0.91 -5.17
C SER A 321 54.16 -1.75 -4.60
N HIS A 322 54.58 -2.79 -5.33
CA HIS A 322 55.76 -3.61 -5.07
C HIS A 322 56.72 -3.50 -6.26
#